data_AF-A0AAD0RQR8-F1
#
_entry.id   AF-A0AAD0RQR8-F1
#
_cell.length_a   1.000
_cell.length_b   1.000
_cell.length_c   1.000
_cell.angle_alpha   90.00
_cell.angle_beta   90.00
_cell.angle_gamma   90.00
#
_symmetry.space_group_name_H-M   'P 1'
#
loop_
_entity.id
_entity.type
_entity.pdbx_description
1 polymer ?
#
loop_
_entity_poly.entity_id
_entity_poly.type
_entity_poly.pdbx_seq_one_letter_code
_entity_poly.pdbx_strand_id
1 'polypeptide(L)'
;MPVKTLVAAFRDLPWPLCCASVLGWLGLIGLERQLAAPGYCGVWTPSRPGGGWEAVLSALWLNPPALLLPSWSLMLLAMMSPLLADPLRLLWLRSLARKRAQTLALFLGGYALVWLAAGLPLHLFGLALLTFSPSPWLAFAVACGTAWLWQATPPRRHCLQACHHQPQLPAFGWPAAAAALRYGLSSGGWCVASCGVWMLPPLLAGPGHLPMMATVGLWLLLERRRPDSAPTTPFIPKPLRPAARKRLPAI
;
A
#
# COMPACT_ATOMS: atom_id res chain seq x y z
N MET A 1 11.35 -19.82 3.66
CA MET A 1 10.83 -19.65 2.27
C MET A 1 11.94 -20.00 1.30
N PRO A 2 11.69 -20.69 0.18
CA PRO A 2 12.75 -21.10 -0.72
C PRO A 2 13.36 -19.87 -1.41
N VAL A 3 14.69 -19.75 -1.41
CA VAL A 3 15.45 -18.67 -2.09
C VAL A 3 15.01 -18.49 -3.55
N LYS A 4 14.57 -19.57 -4.20
CA LYS A 4 14.03 -19.58 -5.56
C LYS A 4 12.83 -18.64 -5.76
N THR A 5 11.90 -18.55 -4.80
CA THR A 5 10.73 -17.65 -4.89
C THR A 5 11.11 -16.17 -4.79
N LEU A 6 12.13 -15.85 -3.98
CA LEU A 6 12.66 -14.49 -3.89
C LEU A 6 13.30 -14.06 -5.22
N VAL A 7 14.16 -14.92 -5.78
CA VAL A 7 14.84 -14.63 -7.05
C VAL A 7 13.85 -14.47 -8.20
N ALA A 8 12.80 -15.28 -8.25
CA ALA A 8 11.74 -15.16 -9.25
C ALA A 8 10.98 -13.82 -9.11
N ALA A 9 10.62 -13.42 -7.88
CA ALA A 9 9.89 -12.19 -7.62
C ALA A 9 10.63 -10.93 -8.12
N PHE A 10 11.96 -10.89 -8.02
CA PHE A 10 12.75 -9.78 -8.53
C PHE A 10 13.08 -9.88 -10.02
N ARG A 11 13.17 -11.10 -10.58
CA ARG A 11 13.52 -11.30 -12.00
C ARG A 11 12.47 -10.76 -12.96
N ASP A 12 11.19 -10.91 -12.63
CA ASP A 12 10.11 -10.43 -13.50
C ASP A 12 9.76 -8.95 -13.27
N LEU A 13 10.58 -8.22 -12.49
CA LEU A 13 10.37 -6.79 -12.28
C LEU A 13 11.00 -5.99 -13.43
N PRO A 14 10.23 -5.16 -14.16
CA PRO A 14 10.79 -4.38 -15.25
C PRO A 14 11.81 -3.38 -14.71
N TRP A 15 12.92 -3.22 -15.45
CA TRP A 15 14.05 -2.38 -15.04
C TRP A 15 13.69 -0.96 -14.58
N PRO A 16 12.69 -0.24 -15.15
CA PRO A 16 12.36 1.11 -14.69
C PRO A 16 11.83 1.11 -13.26
N LEU A 17 11.08 0.08 -12.86
CA LEU A 17 10.55 -0.03 -11.50
C LEU A 17 11.64 -0.40 -10.48
N CYS A 18 12.59 -1.23 -10.88
CA CYS A 18 13.81 -1.48 -10.11
C CYS A 18 14.57 -0.17 -9.88
N CYS A 19 14.84 0.60 -10.94
CA CYS A 19 15.52 1.88 -10.84
C CYS A 19 14.78 2.87 -9.94
N ALA A 20 13.45 3.00 -10.10
CA ALA A 20 12.64 3.86 -9.25
C ALA A 20 12.67 3.44 -7.77
N SER A 21 12.64 2.13 -7.49
CA SER A 21 12.74 1.59 -6.12
C SER A 21 14.11 1.87 -5.52
N VAL A 22 15.19 1.62 -6.27
CA VAL A 22 16.57 1.91 -5.83
C VAL A 22 16.75 3.41 -5.58
N LEU A 23 16.25 4.28 -6.46
CA LEU A 23 16.30 5.73 -6.26
C LEU A 23 15.51 6.16 -5.01
N GLY A 24 14.34 5.55 -4.76
CA GLY A 24 13.58 5.78 -3.52
C GLY A 24 14.37 5.42 -2.27
N TRP A 25 15.02 4.24 -2.26
CA TRP A 25 15.88 3.80 -1.16
C TRP A 25 17.09 4.70 -0.96
N LEU A 26 17.81 5.05 -2.02
CA LEU A 26 18.95 5.96 -1.96
C LEU A 26 18.53 7.34 -1.45
N GLY A 27 17.36 7.83 -1.88
CA GLY A 27 16.78 9.08 -1.40
C GLY A 27 16.46 9.03 0.10
N LEU A 28 15.84 7.95 0.59
CA LEU A 28 15.55 7.78 2.01
C LEU A 28 16.83 7.76 2.86
N ILE A 29 17.83 6.98 2.46
CA ILE A 29 19.12 6.88 3.16
C ILE A 29 19.85 8.23 3.14
N GLY A 30 19.80 8.93 2.00
CA GLY A 30 20.42 10.25 1.85
C GLY A 30 19.74 11.31 2.73
N LEU A 31 18.41 11.31 2.78
CA LEU A 31 17.64 12.23 3.59
C LEU A 31 17.85 11.94 5.09
N GLU A 32 17.88 10.67 5.50
CA GLU A 32 18.07 10.27 6.91
C GLU A 32 19.40 10.77 7.45
N ARG A 33 20.45 10.73 6.63
CA ARG A 33 21.80 11.23 6.99
C ARG A 33 21.86 12.75 7.19
N GLN A 34 20.93 13.51 6.60
CA GLN A 34 20.92 14.97 6.69
C GLN A 34 20.10 15.49 7.88
N LEU A 35 19.19 14.68 8.43
CA LEU A 35 18.37 15.08 9.58
C LEU A 35 19.03 14.63 10.89
N ALA A 36 19.27 15.57 11.80
CA ALA A 36 19.90 15.31 13.10
C ALA A 36 19.04 14.46 14.07
N ALA A 37 17.79 14.13 13.69
CA ALA A 37 16.89 13.29 14.47
C ALA A 37 16.43 12.09 13.64
N PRO A 38 16.72 10.84 14.05
CA PRO A 38 16.21 9.66 13.38
C PRO A 38 14.72 9.53 13.71
N GLY A 39 13.87 9.93 12.79
CA GLY A 39 12.43 9.76 12.96
C GLY A 39 11.62 10.65 12.05
N TYR A 40 11.51 10.28 10.77
CA TYR A 40 10.53 10.86 9.84
C TYR A 40 9.07 10.80 10.35
N CYS A 41 8.81 10.00 11.40
CA CYS A 41 7.45 9.61 11.77
C CYS A 41 7.18 9.58 13.29
N GLY A 42 8.12 10.04 14.12
CA GLY A 42 7.88 10.07 15.55
C GLY A 42 9.15 10.32 16.33
N VAL A 43 9.12 11.40 17.10
CA VAL A 43 10.08 11.79 18.13
C VAL A 43 10.24 10.61 19.11
N TRP A 44 11.10 9.65 18.78
CA TRP A 44 11.46 8.55 19.68
C TRP A 44 12.44 9.10 20.71
N THR A 45 11.91 9.79 21.72
CA THR A 45 12.67 10.23 22.89
C THR A 45 12.34 9.28 24.05
N PRO A 46 13.33 8.54 24.60
CA PRO A 46 13.12 7.61 25.71
C PRO A 46 12.44 8.22 26.95
N SER A 47 12.52 9.54 27.10
CA SER A 47 11.99 10.31 28.21
C SER A 47 11.07 11.42 27.68
N ARG A 48 9.78 11.12 27.48
CA ARG A 48 8.76 12.14 27.19
C ARG A 48 7.89 12.35 28.43
N PRO A 49 7.92 13.52 29.08
CA PRO A 49 6.95 13.85 30.12
C PRO A 49 5.60 14.17 29.45
N GLY A 50 4.54 13.46 29.85
CA GLY A 50 3.14 13.88 29.62
C GLY A 50 2.67 13.90 28.16
N GLY A 51 1.99 12.82 27.73
CA GLY A 51 1.25 12.78 26.48
C GLY A 51 -0.04 13.61 26.56
N GLY A 52 -0.25 14.48 25.56
CA GLY A 52 -1.39 15.39 25.42
C GLY A 52 -1.33 16.14 24.09
N TRP A 53 -2.22 17.10 23.86
CA TRP A 53 -2.28 17.86 22.60
C TRP A 53 -0.96 18.60 22.27
N GLU A 54 -0.20 19.01 23.27
CA GLU A 54 1.12 19.64 23.12
C GLU A 54 2.17 18.71 22.47
N ALA A 55 2.07 17.40 22.73
CA ALA A 55 2.93 16.41 22.10
C ALA A 55 2.62 16.25 20.59
N VAL A 56 1.36 16.44 20.22
CA VAL A 56 0.90 16.42 18.83
C VAL A 56 1.30 17.71 18.11
N LEU A 57 1.08 18.87 18.73
CA LEU A 57 1.48 20.17 18.20
C LEU A 57 2.99 20.26 17.99
N SER A 58 3.80 19.82 18.96
CA SER A 58 5.26 19.78 18.83
C SER A 58 5.72 18.81 17.73
N ALA A 59 5.07 17.66 17.58
CA ALA A 59 5.36 16.72 16.50
C ALA A 59 5.01 17.30 15.11
N LEU A 60 3.88 18.00 14.98
CA LEU A 60 3.48 18.68 13.75
C LEU A 60 4.40 19.85 13.40
N TRP A 61 4.84 20.61 14.41
CA TRP A 61 5.81 21.70 14.25
C TRP A 61 7.19 21.21 13.78
N LEU A 62 7.66 20.10 14.35
CA LEU A 62 8.94 19.50 13.98
C LEU A 62 8.88 18.74 12.64
N ASN A 63 7.69 18.33 12.19
CA ASN A 63 7.47 17.63 10.92
C ASN A 63 6.57 18.45 9.99
N PRO A 64 7.07 19.57 9.43
CA PRO A 64 6.29 20.37 8.51
C PRO A 64 5.88 19.53 7.29
N PRO A 65 4.68 19.79 6.71
CA PRO A 65 4.19 19.05 5.55
C PRO A 65 5.15 19.09 4.35
N ALA A 66 5.97 20.14 4.25
CA ALA A 66 7.01 20.28 3.24
C ALA A 66 8.11 19.20 3.32
N LEU A 67 8.37 18.62 4.50
CA LEU A 67 9.32 17.52 4.69
C LEU A 67 8.63 16.14 4.66
N LEU A 68 7.37 16.07 5.11
CA LEU A 68 6.57 14.85 5.11
C LEU A 68 6.22 14.38 3.69
N LEU A 69 5.91 15.30 2.77
CA LEU A 69 5.55 14.94 1.40
C LEU A 69 6.72 14.29 0.62
N PRO A 70 7.96 14.84 0.63
CA PRO A 70 9.10 14.19 0.02
C PRO A 70 9.46 12.85 0.66
N SER A 71 9.48 12.74 2.00
CA SER A 71 9.82 11.48 2.67
C SER A 71 8.79 10.39 2.39
N TRP A 72 7.50 10.72 2.44
CA TRP A 72 6.42 9.81 2.06
C TRP A 72 6.51 9.40 0.59
N SER A 73 6.79 10.35 -0.31
CA SER A 73 6.94 10.05 -1.74
C SER A 73 8.13 9.13 -2.01
N LEU A 74 9.27 9.34 -1.33
CA LEU A 74 10.44 8.47 -1.42
C LEU A 74 10.14 7.06 -0.88
N MET A 75 9.38 6.96 0.22
CA MET A 75 8.89 5.68 0.72
C MET A 75 8.00 4.95 -0.29
N LEU A 76 7.04 5.65 -0.90
CA LEU A 76 6.19 5.07 -1.93
C LEU A 76 7.01 4.60 -3.13
N LEU A 77 7.99 5.38 -3.58
CA LEU A 77 8.91 4.96 -4.64
C LEU A 77 9.71 3.73 -4.24
N ALA A 78 10.26 3.70 -3.03
CA ALA A 78 11.07 2.62 -2.53
C ALA A 78 10.30 1.29 -2.47
N MET A 79 9.09 1.30 -1.91
CA MET A 79 8.37 0.08 -1.57
C MET A 79 7.20 -0.25 -2.50
N MET A 80 6.51 0.74 -3.06
CA MET A 80 5.31 0.52 -3.88
C MET A 80 5.64 0.37 -5.37
N SER A 81 6.75 0.94 -5.85
CA SER A 81 7.18 0.79 -7.26
C SER A 81 7.23 -0.69 -7.71
N PRO A 82 7.84 -1.62 -6.95
CA PRO A 82 7.88 -3.03 -7.35
C PRO A 82 6.50 -3.70 -7.50
N LEU A 83 5.50 -3.21 -6.77
CA LEU A 83 4.13 -3.73 -6.78
C LEU A 83 3.32 -3.29 -8.00
N LEU A 84 3.83 -2.34 -8.80
CA LEU A 84 3.17 -1.82 -10.00
C LEU A 84 3.53 -2.58 -11.28
N ALA A 85 4.29 -3.67 -11.20
CA ALA A 85 4.76 -4.42 -12.36
C ALA A 85 3.62 -4.88 -13.29
N ASP A 86 2.62 -5.58 -12.74
CA ASP A 86 1.49 -6.11 -13.49
C ASP A 86 0.57 -5.02 -14.10
N PRO A 87 0.09 -4.01 -13.34
CA PRO A 87 -0.76 -2.97 -13.91
C PRO A 87 -0.04 -2.16 -14.98
N LEU A 88 1.26 -1.87 -14.82
CA LEU A 88 2.03 -1.15 -15.83
C LEU A 88 2.31 -2.00 -17.06
N ARG A 89 2.54 -3.32 -16.90
CA ARG A 89 2.67 -4.25 -18.03
C ARG A 89 1.36 -4.34 -18.82
N LEU A 90 0.22 -4.42 -18.14
CA LEU A 90 -1.11 -4.41 -18.76
C LEU A 90 -1.31 -3.14 -19.60
N LEU A 91 -1.06 -1.97 -19.00
CA LEU A 91 -1.18 -0.69 -19.69
C LEU A 91 -0.20 -0.58 -20.86
N TRP A 92 1.03 -1.07 -20.69
CA TRP A 92 2.02 -1.10 -21.76
C TRP A 92 1.53 -1.91 -22.96
N LEU A 93 1.00 -3.12 -22.74
CA LEU A 93 0.52 -4.00 -23.80
C LEU A 93 -0.78 -3.54 -24.45
N ARG A 94 -1.67 -2.88 -23.69
CA ARG A 94 -3.00 -2.47 -24.17
C ARG A 94 -3.09 -1.01 -24.64
N SER A 95 -2.05 -0.20 -24.45
CA SER A 95 -2.01 1.19 -24.92
C SER A 95 -1.33 1.32 -26.27
N LEU A 96 -1.84 2.27 -27.08
CA LEU A 96 -1.20 2.68 -28.32
C LEU A 96 0.16 3.33 -28.05
N ALA A 97 1.17 3.01 -28.85
CA ALA A 97 2.54 3.51 -28.67
C ALA A 97 2.63 5.03 -28.49
N ARG A 98 1.86 5.80 -29.28
CA ARG A 98 1.80 7.28 -29.20
C ARG A 98 1.18 7.81 -27.91
N LYS A 99 0.29 7.05 -27.26
CA LYS A 99 -0.46 7.48 -26.06
C LYS A 99 0.02 6.82 -24.78
N ARG A 100 0.91 5.85 -24.88
CA ARG A 100 1.46 5.06 -23.77
C ARG A 100 2.00 5.93 -22.64
N ALA A 101 2.84 6.93 -22.93
CA ALA A 101 3.38 7.82 -21.91
C ALA A 101 2.28 8.56 -21.13
N GLN A 102 1.27 9.09 -21.85
CA GLN A 102 0.12 9.75 -21.25
C GLN A 102 -0.71 8.79 -20.39
N THR A 103 -1.00 7.59 -20.90
CA THR A 103 -1.75 6.55 -20.17
C THR A 103 -1.05 6.14 -18.89
N LEU A 104 0.27 5.90 -18.93
CA LEU A 104 1.06 5.54 -17.76
C LEU A 104 1.13 6.70 -16.75
N ALA A 105 1.32 7.95 -17.22
CA ALA A 105 1.34 9.12 -16.36
C ALA A 105 0.01 9.35 -15.64
N LEU A 106 -1.12 9.19 -16.34
CA LEU A 106 -2.45 9.31 -15.73
C LEU A 106 -2.71 8.21 -14.70
N PHE A 107 -2.32 6.97 -15.00
CA PHE A 107 -2.40 5.87 -14.04
C PHE A 107 -1.54 6.14 -12.79
N LEU A 108 -0.27 6.49 -12.98
CA LEU A 108 0.66 6.78 -11.89
C LEU A 108 0.19 7.98 -11.07
N GLY A 109 -0.33 9.02 -11.72
CA GLY A 109 -0.89 10.20 -11.05
C GLY A 109 -2.09 9.84 -10.16
N GLY A 110 -3.03 9.04 -10.67
CA GLY A 110 -4.16 8.55 -9.86
C GLY A 110 -3.72 7.67 -8.70
N TYR A 111 -2.78 6.75 -8.94
CA TYR A 111 -2.23 5.88 -7.90
C TYR A 111 -1.51 6.68 -6.80
N ALA A 112 -0.65 7.62 -7.20
CA ALA A 112 0.08 8.48 -6.28
C ALA A 112 -0.88 9.36 -5.49
N LEU A 113 -1.89 9.96 -6.12
CA LEU A 113 -2.87 10.79 -5.43
C LEU A 113 -3.55 10.06 -4.27
N VAL A 114 -3.98 8.81 -4.48
CA VAL A 114 -4.62 8.02 -3.42
C VAL A 114 -3.65 7.72 -2.28
N TRP A 115 -2.41 7.38 -2.59
CA TRP A 115 -1.40 7.11 -1.56
C TRP A 115 -0.95 8.37 -0.81
N LEU A 116 -0.85 9.52 -1.48
CA LEU A 116 -0.57 10.80 -0.84
C LEU A 116 -1.71 11.17 0.11
N ALA A 117 -2.97 11.00 -0.33
CA ALA A 117 -4.15 11.21 0.51
C ALA A 117 -4.20 10.25 1.70
N ALA A 118 -3.79 8.98 1.51
CA ALA A 118 -3.73 7.97 2.57
C ALA A 118 -2.59 8.21 3.57
N GLY A 119 -1.54 8.94 3.18
CA GLY A 119 -0.43 9.28 4.06
C GLY A 119 -0.89 10.06 5.29
N LEU A 120 -1.76 11.06 5.11
CA LEU A 120 -2.25 11.89 6.21
C LEU A 120 -2.93 11.09 7.33
N PRO A 121 -3.98 10.28 7.09
CA PRO A 121 -4.62 9.50 8.14
C PRO A 121 -3.68 8.46 8.75
N LEU A 122 -2.75 7.87 7.98
CA LEU A 122 -1.75 6.93 8.53
C LEU A 122 -0.81 7.61 9.52
N HIS A 123 -0.31 8.81 9.20
CA HIS A 123 0.53 9.58 10.11
C HIS A 123 -0.25 10.04 11.34
N LEU A 124 -1.48 10.56 11.17
CA LEU A 124 -2.32 10.96 12.29
C LEU A 124 -2.62 9.79 13.23
N PHE A 125 -2.88 8.59 12.68
CA PHE A 125 -3.09 7.39 13.48
C PHE A 125 -1.81 6.95 14.21
N GLY A 126 -0.65 6.98 13.54
CA GLY A 126 0.64 6.70 14.19
C GLY A 126 0.94 7.69 15.33
N LEU A 127 0.71 8.99 15.11
CA LEU A 127 0.86 10.03 16.14
C LEU A 127 -0.11 9.81 17.30
N ALA A 128 -1.37 9.44 17.03
CA ALA A 128 -2.35 9.12 18.07
C ALA A 128 -1.89 7.92 18.89
N LEU A 129 -1.43 6.84 18.25
CA LEU A 129 -0.88 5.67 18.95
C LEU A 129 0.30 6.03 19.86
N LEU A 130 1.22 6.88 19.40
CA LEU A 130 2.33 7.35 20.23
C LEU A 130 1.87 8.26 21.38
N THR A 131 0.85 9.08 21.16
CA THR A 131 0.37 10.07 22.14
C THR A 131 -0.43 9.43 23.26
N PHE A 132 -1.27 8.44 22.94
CA PHE A 132 -2.15 7.76 23.89
C PHE A 132 -1.56 6.47 24.47
N SER A 133 -0.37 6.05 24.01
CA SER A 133 0.33 4.90 24.57
C SER A 133 1.26 5.32 25.72
N PRO A 134 1.27 4.59 26.85
CA PRO A 134 2.21 4.81 27.95
C PRO A 134 3.69 4.62 27.55
N SER A 135 3.96 3.90 26.46
CA SER A 135 5.32 3.73 25.94
C SER A 135 5.35 3.64 24.41
N PRO A 136 6.43 4.10 23.76
CA PRO A 136 6.57 3.98 22.30
C PRO A 136 6.67 2.51 21.86
N TRP A 137 7.24 1.64 22.70
CA TRP A 137 7.29 0.20 22.45
C TRP A 137 5.90 -0.45 22.43
N LEU A 138 5.00 -0.03 23.32
CA LEU A 138 3.64 -0.52 23.30
C LEU A 138 2.89 -0.02 22.06
N ALA A 139 3.10 1.23 21.62
CA ALA A 139 2.52 1.75 20.39
C ALA A 139 3.00 0.94 19.16
N PHE A 140 4.29 0.63 19.10
CA PHE A 140 4.86 -0.24 18.06
C PHE A 140 4.28 -1.66 18.12
N ALA A 141 4.16 -2.27 19.31
CA ALA A 141 3.57 -3.59 19.48
C ALA A 141 2.10 -3.62 19.04
N VAL A 142 1.33 -2.59 19.34
CA VAL A 142 -0.06 -2.42 18.88
C VAL A 142 -0.12 -2.26 17.36
N ALA A 143 0.77 -1.48 16.74
CA ALA A 143 0.84 -1.39 15.28
C ALA A 143 1.18 -2.73 14.61
N CYS A 144 2.14 -3.48 15.15
CA CYS A 144 2.43 -4.83 14.68
C CYS A 144 1.22 -5.76 14.85
N GLY A 145 0.58 -5.75 16.02
CA GLY A 145 -0.60 -6.56 16.30
C GLY A 145 -1.78 -6.24 15.38
N THR A 146 -2.08 -4.96 15.16
CA THR A 146 -3.13 -4.52 14.24
C THR A 146 -2.83 -4.89 12.80
N ALA A 147 -1.58 -4.74 12.33
CA ALA A 147 -1.18 -5.19 10.99
C ALA A 147 -1.35 -6.71 10.84
N TRP A 148 -0.99 -7.49 11.86
CA TRP A 148 -1.11 -8.94 11.85
C TRP A 148 -2.57 -9.41 11.92
N LEU A 149 -3.40 -8.77 12.75
CA LEU A 149 -4.84 -9.01 12.77
C LEU A 149 -5.46 -8.67 11.42
N TRP A 150 -5.07 -7.54 10.82
CA TRP A 150 -5.52 -7.15 9.48
C TRP A 150 -5.16 -8.19 8.43
N GLN A 151 -3.98 -8.82 8.50
CA GLN A 151 -3.59 -9.91 7.59
C GLN A 151 -4.61 -11.05 7.54
N ALA A 152 -5.18 -11.41 8.69
CA ALA A 152 -6.08 -12.55 8.81
C ALA A 152 -7.52 -12.25 8.38
N THR A 153 -7.85 -10.99 8.07
CA THR A 153 -9.23 -10.60 7.80
C THR A 153 -9.70 -10.94 6.38
N PRO A 154 -10.93 -11.48 6.20
CA PRO A 154 -11.57 -11.64 4.90
C PRO A 154 -11.64 -10.36 4.02
N PRO A 155 -11.99 -9.17 4.55
CA PRO A 155 -12.03 -7.94 3.75
C PRO A 155 -10.66 -7.60 3.15
N ARG A 156 -9.56 -7.83 3.87
CA ARG A 156 -8.22 -7.62 3.31
C ARG A 156 -7.95 -8.56 2.15
N ARG A 157 -8.29 -9.86 2.28
CA ARG A 157 -8.13 -10.83 1.18
C ARG A 157 -8.90 -10.40 -0.06
N HIS A 158 -10.11 -9.87 0.09
CA HIS A 158 -10.88 -9.31 -1.01
C HIS A 158 -10.16 -8.12 -1.67
N CYS A 159 -9.63 -7.18 -0.87
CA CYS A 159 -8.86 -6.04 -1.40
C CYS A 159 -7.61 -6.49 -2.17
N LEU A 160 -6.91 -7.52 -1.67
CA LEU A 160 -5.73 -8.09 -2.32
C LEU A 160 -6.09 -8.77 -3.66
N GLN A 161 -7.22 -9.45 -3.74
CA GLN A 161 -7.72 -10.00 -5.01
C GLN A 161 -8.14 -8.89 -5.99
N ALA A 162 -8.81 -7.85 -5.50
CA ALA A 162 -9.20 -6.69 -6.30
C ALA A 162 -7.98 -5.94 -6.86
N CYS A 163 -6.84 -5.98 -6.16
CA CYS A 163 -5.56 -5.44 -6.62
C CYS A 163 -5.00 -6.15 -7.88
N HIS A 164 -5.45 -7.37 -8.19
CA HIS A 164 -5.08 -8.11 -9.40
C HIS A 164 -6.10 -7.95 -10.54
N HIS A 165 -7.20 -7.24 -10.29
CA HIS A 165 -8.24 -7.04 -11.29
C HIS A 165 -7.71 -6.21 -12.49
N GLN A 166 -7.95 -6.73 -13.70
CA GLN A 166 -7.52 -6.11 -14.95
C GLN A 166 -8.73 -5.51 -15.68
N PRO A 167 -8.88 -4.17 -15.72
CA PRO A 167 -10.02 -3.55 -16.38
C PRO A 167 -9.91 -3.61 -17.90
N GLN A 168 -11.04 -3.46 -18.57
CA GLN A 168 -11.08 -3.19 -20.01
C GLN A 168 -10.75 -1.72 -20.25
N LEU A 169 -9.76 -1.47 -21.12
CA LEU A 169 -9.27 -0.13 -21.42
C LEU A 169 -9.72 0.27 -22.83
N PRO A 170 -10.48 1.37 -22.99
CA PRO A 170 -10.80 1.91 -24.31
C PRO A 170 -9.53 2.29 -25.07
N ALA A 171 -9.54 2.11 -26.39
CA ALA A 171 -8.36 2.35 -27.23
C ALA A 171 -8.12 3.84 -27.56
N PHE A 172 -9.17 4.67 -27.58
CA PHE A 172 -9.10 6.02 -28.16
C PHE A 172 -9.78 7.11 -27.31
N GLY A 173 -9.31 8.33 -27.51
CA GLY A 173 -9.95 9.57 -27.05
C GLY A 173 -9.92 9.80 -25.53
N TRP A 174 -10.77 10.74 -25.10
CA TRP A 174 -11.01 11.06 -23.70
C TRP A 174 -11.40 9.84 -22.83
N PRO A 175 -12.21 8.88 -23.32
CA PRO A 175 -12.54 7.67 -22.57
C PRO A 175 -11.31 6.84 -22.18
N ALA A 176 -10.29 6.77 -23.05
CA ALA A 176 -9.05 6.06 -22.74
C ALA A 176 -8.25 6.74 -21.62
N ALA A 177 -8.17 8.08 -21.65
CA ALA A 177 -7.50 8.86 -20.60
C ALA A 177 -8.21 8.75 -19.25
N ALA A 178 -9.55 8.90 -19.24
CA ALA A 178 -10.36 8.76 -18.03
C ALA A 178 -10.28 7.33 -17.46
N ALA A 179 -10.28 6.30 -18.31
CA ALA A 179 -10.12 4.92 -17.88
C ALA A 179 -8.75 4.67 -17.23
N ALA A 180 -7.67 5.26 -17.78
CA ALA A 180 -6.33 5.14 -17.19
C ALA A 180 -6.25 5.79 -15.80
N LEU A 181 -6.80 7.01 -15.65
CA LEU A 181 -6.83 7.69 -14.35
C LEU A 181 -7.69 6.93 -13.34
N ARG A 182 -8.90 6.48 -13.74
CA ARG A 182 -9.77 5.66 -12.90
C ARG A 182 -9.11 4.36 -12.47
N TYR A 183 -8.35 3.74 -13.37
CA TYR A 183 -7.59 2.53 -13.04
C TYR A 183 -6.48 2.82 -12.02
N GLY A 184 -5.81 3.96 -12.13
CA GLY A 184 -4.83 4.43 -11.14
C GLY A 184 -5.47 4.64 -9.77
N LEU A 185 -6.60 5.37 -9.72
CA LEU A 185 -7.35 5.63 -8.48
C LEU A 185 -7.86 4.33 -7.83
N SER A 186 -8.47 3.43 -8.60
CA SER A 186 -8.97 2.17 -8.05
C SER A 186 -7.85 1.25 -7.60
N SER A 187 -6.77 1.13 -8.38
CA SER A 187 -5.59 0.35 -8.00
C SER A 187 -4.93 0.91 -6.73
N GLY A 188 -4.84 2.23 -6.61
CA GLY A 188 -4.36 2.91 -5.41
C GLY A 188 -5.25 2.61 -4.20
N GLY A 189 -6.58 2.71 -4.35
CA GLY A 189 -7.54 2.44 -3.28
C GLY A 189 -7.47 1.01 -2.76
N TRP A 190 -7.46 0.03 -3.65
CA TRP A 190 -7.31 -1.38 -3.26
C TRP A 190 -5.94 -1.67 -2.63
N CYS A 191 -4.89 -1.01 -3.13
CA CYS A 191 -3.54 -1.13 -2.56
C CYS A 191 -3.53 -0.59 -1.13
N VAL A 192 -3.99 0.64 -0.91
CA VAL A 192 -4.06 1.24 0.44
C VAL A 192 -4.93 0.39 1.37
N ALA A 193 -6.07 -0.12 0.92
CA ALA A 193 -6.91 -0.98 1.75
C ALA A 193 -6.20 -2.30 2.13
N SER A 194 -5.43 -2.90 1.22
CA SER A 194 -4.76 -4.17 1.47
C SER A 194 -3.46 -4.04 2.28
N CYS A 195 -2.64 -3.03 2.02
CA CYS A 195 -1.32 -2.87 2.63
C CYS A 195 -1.10 -1.60 3.45
N GLY A 196 -2.07 -0.68 3.52
CA GLY A 196 -1.95 0.57 4.27
C GLY A 196 -1.67 0.36 5.76
N VAL A 197 -2.31 -0.63 6.39
CA VAL A 197 -2.08 -0.95 7.82
C VAL A 197 -0.62 -1.38 8.08
N TRP A 198 0.04 -2.03 7.11
CA TRP A 198 1.45 -2.41 7.22
C TRP A 198 2.42 -1.24 7.17
N MET A 199 1.95 -0.04 6.86
CA MET A 199 2.78 1.16 6.99
C MET A 199 2.90 1.61 8.44
N LEU A 200 2.02 1.19 9.36
CA LEU A 200 2.08 1.61 10.77
C LEU A 200 3.33 1.13 11.51
N PRO A 201 3.77 -0.15 11.42
CA PRO A 201 4.96 -0.58 12.13
C PRO A 201 6.25 0.16 11.74
N PRO A 202 6.56 0.38 10.45
CA PRO A 202 7.70 1.21 10.07
C PRO A 202 7.63 2.66 10.58
N LEU A 203 6.44 3.27 10.59
CA LEU A 203 6.24 4.62 11.15
C LEU A 203 6.61 4.69 12.65
N LEU A 204 6.42 3.58 13.39
CA LEU A 204 6.60 3.52 14.84
C LEU A 204 7.89 2.82 15.29
N ALA A 205 8.71 2.33 14.35
CA ALA A 205 9.92 1.56 14.64
C ALA A 205 11.12 2.42 15.10
N GLY A 206 10.98 3.75 15.11
CA GLY A 206 12.03 4.68 15.52
C GLY A 206 13.32 4.50 14.71
N PRO A 207 14.48 4.22 15.34
CA PRO A 207 15.75 4.02 14.62
C PRO A 207 15.73 2.77 13.73
N GLY A 208 14.84 1.81 13.98
CA GLY A 208 14.65 0.61 13.17
C GLY A 208 13.74 0.80 11.96
N HIS A 209 13.35 2.04 11.60
CA HIS A 209 12.36 2.25 10.53
C HIS A 209 12.83 1.72 9.17
N LEU A 210 14.05 2.00 8.71
CA LEU A 210 14.53 1.49 7.42
C LEU A 210 14.54 -0.05 7.32
N PRO A 211 15.11 -0.82 8.26
CA PRO A 211 15.05 -2.27 8.19
C PRO A 211 13.61 -2.80 8.32
N MET A 212 12.73 -2.12 9.07
CA MET A 212 11.31 -2.46 9.16
C MET A 212 10.58 -2.20 7.83
N MET A 213 10.88 -1.08 7.16
CA MET A 213 10.38 -0.78 5.82
C MET A 213 10.84 -1.85 4.82
N ALA A 214 12.11 -2.24 4.85
CA ALA A 214 12.65 -3.23 3.92
C ALA A 214 11.97 -4.59 4.10
N THR A 215 11.80 -5.04 5.35
CA THR A 215 11.14 -6.31 5.68
C THR A 215 9.66 -6.31 5.30
N VAL A 216 8.93 -5.24 5.63
CA VAL A 216 7.52 -5.08 5.23
C VAL A 216 7.37 -5.00 3.72
N GLY A 217 8.23 -4.24 3.03
CA GLY A 217 8.17 -4.10 1.57
C GLY A 217 8.41 -5.42 0.86
N LEU A 218 9.39 -6.18 1.34
CA LEU A 218 9.64 -7.53 0.85
C LEU A 218 8.46 -8.47 1.11
N TRP A 219 7.89 -8.42 2.32
CA TRP A 219 6.71 -9.21 2.67
C TRP A 219 5.52 -8.92 1.74
N LEU A 220 5.20 -7.64 1.53
CA LEU A 220 4.11 -7.20 0.65
C LEU A 220 4.35 -7.59 -0.81
N LEU A 221 5.58 -7.44 -1.31
CA LEU A 221 5.94 -7.85 -2.66
C LEU A 221 5.76 -9.36 -2.86
N LEU A 222 6.26 -10.15 -1.90
CA LEU A 222 6.13 -11.60 -1.95
C LEU A 222 4.66 -12.03 -1.87
N GLU A 223 3.89 -11.44 -0.96
CA GLU A 223 2.48 -11.74 -0.80
C GLU A 223 1.69 -11.42 -2.07
N ARG A 224 1.97 -10.29 -2.71
CA ARG A 224 1.31 -9.90 -3.96
C ARG A 224 1.65 -10.81 -5.13
N ARG A 225 2.87 -11.37 -5.15
CA ARG A 225 3.30 -12.31 -6.20
C ARG A 225 2.99 -13.77 -5.91
N ARG A 226 2.36 -14.08 -4.77
CA ARG A 226 1.88 -15.45 -4.55
C ARG A 226 0.82 -15.74 -5.62
N PRO A 227 0.91 -16.89 -6.33
CA PRO A 227 -0.18 -17.31 -7.21
C PRO A 227 -1.47 -17.28 -6.40
N ASP A 228 -2.51 -16.66 -6.95
CA ASP A 228 -3.83 -16.65 -6.31
C ASP A 228 -4.18 -18.11 -5.99
N SER A 229 -4.13 -18.47 -4.70
CA SER A 229 -4.68 -19.74 -4.27
C SER A 229 -6.15 -19.68 -4.64
N ALA A 230 -6.60 -20.62 -5.47
CA ALA A 230 -7.97 -20.68 -6.00
C ALA A 230 -8.97 -20.23 -4.93
N PRO A 231 -9.98 -19.42 -5.30
CA PRO A 231 -10.88 -18.84 -4.32
C PRO A 231 -11.41 -19.94 -3.43
N THR A 232 -11.09 -19.87 -2.14
CA THR A 232 -11.86 -20.59 -1.13
C THR A 232 -13.20 -19.89 -1.20
N THR A 233 -14.13 -20.43 -2.00
CA THR A 233 -15.48 -19.90 -2.10
C THR A 233 -15.95 -19.67 -0.68
N PRO A 234 -16.26 -18.42 -0.28
CA PRO A 234 -16.92 -18.24 1.00
C PRO A 234 -18.14 -19.15 0.97
N PHE A 235 -18.35 -19.93 2.03
CA PHE A 235 -19.55 -20.72 2.20
C PHE A 235 -20.73 -19.74 2.31
N ILE A 236 -21.20 -19.25 1.17
CA ILE A 236 -22.50 -18.62 1.05
C ILE A 236 -23.43 -19.81 0.93
N PRO A 237 -24.21 -20.16 1.98
CA PRO A 237 -25.24 -21.17 1.81
C PRO A 237 -26.10 -20.72 0.64
N LYS A 238 -26.12 -21.51 -0.44
CA LYS A 238 -27.04 -21.27 -1.55
C LYS A 238 -28.43 -21.17 -0.93
N PRO A 239 -29.21 -20.10 -1.22
CA PRO A 239 -30.61 -20.11 -0.82
C PRO A 239 -31.24 -21.37 -1.39
N LEU A 240 -31.91 -22.16 -0.53
CA LEU A 240 -32.66 -23.34 -0.96
C LEU A 240 -33.56 -22.90 -2.11
N ARG A 241 -33.33 -23.43 -3.31
CA ARG A 241 -34.27 -23.26 -4.41
C ARG A 241 -35.61 -23.83 -3.93
N PRO A 242 -36.72 -23.05 -3.96
CA PRO A 242 -38.02 -23.60 -3.61
C PRO A 242 -38.32 -24.78 -4.54
N ALA A 243 -38.75 -25.89 -3.94
CA ALA A 243 -39.08 -27.12 -4.66
C ALA A 243 -40.07 -26.80 -5.79
N ALA A 244 -39.77 -27.31 -7.00
CA ALA A 244 -40.62 -27.13 -8.16
C ALA A 244 -42.06 -27.56 -7.84
N ARG A 245 -42.99 -26.61 -7.99
CA ARG A 245 -44.44 -26.84 -7.87
C ARG A 245 -44.83 -27.90 -8.91
N LYS A 246 -45.17 -29.11 -8.46
CA LYS A 246 -45.75 -30.16 -9.32
C LYS A 246 -46.99 -29.55 -10.00
N ARG A 247 -46.97 -29.44 -11.33
CA ARG A 247 -48.17 -29.14 -12.11
C ARG A 247 -49.05 -30.39 -12.07
N LEU A 248 -50.26 -30.26 -11.53
CA LEU A 248 -51.31 -31.28 -11.66
C LEU A 248 -51.77 -31.33 -13.13
N PRO A 249 -52.00 -32.52 -13.70
CA PRO A 249 -52.61 -32.63 -15.02
C PRO A 249 -54.08 -32.15 -14.96
N ALA A 250 -54.49 -31.39 -15.96
CA ALA A 250 -55.88 -30.98 -16.15
C ALA A 250 -56.74 -32.21 -16.47
N ILE A 251 -57.89 -32.31 -15.81
CA ILE A 251 -59.02 -33.17 -16.19
C ILE A 251 -59.98 -32.28 -16.97
#